data_AF-G5CAD0-F1
#
_entry.id   AF-G5CAD0-F1
#
_cell.length_a   1.000
_cell.length_b   1.000
_cell.length_c   1.000
_cell.angle_alpha   90.00
_cell.angle_beta   90.00
_cell.angle_gamma   90.00
#
_symmetry.space_group_name_H-M   'P 1'
#
loop_
_entity.id
_entity.type
_entity.pdbx_description
1 polymer ?
#
loop_
_entity_poly.entity_id
_entity_poly.type
_entity_poly.pdbx_seq_one_letter_code
_entity_poly.pdbx_strand_id
1 'polypeptide(L)'
;MAYSQGGGKKKVCYYYDGDIGNYYCEQGHPMKPHRSRMTHNLLLNYGSYRKMEIYRPHKATAGEMTKYHSDKYIKFLRSIRPDNMSEYSKQMQSFNVGEDCPVFDGLFEFCQLSTGGSLAGAVKLNWQQTDMAVNWAGRLHCDEDEEDPDKRISIRASDKQLDCDEEFSDSEDEGEGGRRNVADHKKGRKKARIEEDKKETEDKKADVKEEDKYKDNSGEKTDSKGAKSEQLSKP
;
A
#
# COMPACT_ATOMS: atom_id res chain seq x y z
N MET A 1 -35.90 -24.72 1.80
CA MET A 1 -35.53 -24.35 0.41
C MET A 1 -34.39 -25.27 -0.02
N ALA A 2 -34.60 -26.08 -1.05
CA ALA A 2 -33.60 -27.03 -1.51
C ALA A 2 -32.57 -26.31 -2.40
N TYR A 3 -31.31 -26.28 -1.96
CA TYR A 3 -30.21 -25.96 -2.85
C TYR A 3 -30.10 -27.11 -3.86
N SER A 4 -30.47 -26.85 -5.11
CA SER A 4 -30.20 -27.77 -6.21
C SER A 4 -28.68 -27.90 -6.38
N GLN A 5 -28.11 -28.98 -5.85
CA GLN A 5 -26.75 -29.39 -6.19
C GLN A 5 -26.77 -30.05 -7.58
N GLY A 6 -26.78 -29.21 -8.62
CA GLY A 6 -26.57 -29.62 -10.00
C GLY A 6 -25.26 -29.02 -10.51
N GLY A 7 -24.30 -29.85 -10.91
CA GLY A 7 -23.00 -29.47 -11.48
C GLY A 7 -23.10 -28.90 -12.91
N GLY A 8 -23.97 -27.91 -13.12
CA GLY A 8 -24.14 -27.19 -14.38
C GLY A 8 -23.35 -25.89 -14.45
N LYS A 9 -23.21 -25.33 -15.66
CA LYS A 9 -22.62 -23.98 -15.84
C LYS A 9 -23.53 -22.95 -15.16
N LYS A 10 -22.94 -22.15 -14.28
CA LYS A 10 -23.63 -21.08 -13.55
C LYS A 10 -23.75 -19.81 -14.40
N LYS A 11 -24.89 -19.14 -14.32
CA LYS A 11 -25.14 -17.84 -14.93
C LYS A 11 -24.43 -16.74 -14.15
N VAL A 12 -23.65 -15.93 -14.85
CA VAL A 12 -22.83 -14.86 -14.26
C VAL A 12 -23.30 -13.50 -14.79
N CYS A 13 -23.53 -12.56 -13.87
CA CYS A 13 -23.70 -11.14 -14.17
C CYS A 13 -22.47 -10.38 -13.71
N TYR A 14 -22.01 -9.42 -14.51
CA TYR A 14 -20.86 -8.58 -14.21
C TYR A 14 -21.23 -7.11 -14.33
N TYR A 15 -20.90 -6.32 -13.31
CA TYR A 15 -21.21 -4.89 -13.24
C TYR A 15 -19.95 -4.05 -13.48
N TYR A 16 -20.05 -3.12 -14.43
CA TYR A 16 -18.97 -2.21 -14.78
C TYR A 16 -19.49 -0.89 -15.33
N ASP A 17 -18.91 0.21 -14.86
CA ASP A 17 -19.10 1.55 -15.42
C ASP A 17 -17.76 2.04 -15.98
N GLY A 18 -17.76 2.61 -17.18
CA GLY A 18 -16.54 3.12 -17.82
C GLY A 18 -15.87 4.25 -17.05
N ASP A 19 -16.65 5.01 -16.27
CA ASP A 19 -16.16 6.17 -15.52
C ASP A 19 -15.39 5.75 -14.25
N ILE A 20 -15.57 4.51 -13.76
CA ILE A 20 -14.94 4.05 -12.50
C ILE A 20 -13.41 4.13 -12.54
N GLY A 21 -12.82 3.95 -13.72
CA GLY A 21 -11.36 3.98 -13.88
C GLY A 21 -10.76 5.38 -14.01
N ASN A 22 -11.61 6.41 -14.07
CA ASN A 22 -11.21 7.81 -14.28
C ASN A 22 -11.14 8.59 -12.96
N TYR A 23 -11.78 8.10 -11.89
CA TYR A 23 -11.62 8.70 -10.57
C TYR A 23 -10.18 8.56 -10.09
N TYR A 24 -9.67 9.64 -9.52
CA TYR A 24 -8.31 9.77 -9.06
C TYR A 24 -8.35 10.31 -7.64
N CYS A 25 -7.76 9.57 -6.69
CA CYS A 25 -7.70 10.02 -5.30
C CYS A 25 -6.71 11.17 -5.17
N GLU A 26 -5.44 10.87 -4.95
CA GLU A 26 -4.39 11.88 -4.81
C GLU A 26 -3.06 11.33 -5.30
N GLN A 27 -2.11 12.23 -5.54
CA GLN A 27 -0.76 11.85 -5.95
C GLN A 27 -0.05 11.09 -4.82
N GLY A 28 0.40 9.87 -5.13
CA GLY A 28 1.06 8.99 -4.15
C GLY A 28 0.11 8.05 -3.41
N HIS A 29 -1.21 8.21 -3.53
CA HIS A 29 -2.16 7.31 -2.89
C HIS A 29 -2.12 5.90 -3.53
N PRO A 30 -2.08 4.80 -2.74
CA PRO A 30 -1.93 3.44 -3.27
C PRO A 30 -3.20 2.94 -3.97
N MET A 31 -4.39 3.42 -3.56
CA MET A 31 -5.65 3.03 -4.18
C MET A 31 -5.81 3.74 -5.53
N LYS A 32 -5.80 2.95 -6.61
CA LYS A 32 -5.95 3.42 -8.00
C LYS A 32 -7.19 2.77 -8.64
N PRO A 33 -8.32 3.50 -8.76
CA PRO A 33 -9.55 2.98 -9.40
C PRO A 33 -9.34 2.46 -10.83
N HIS A 34 -8.31 2.97 -11.52
CA HIS A 34 -7.86 2.51 -12.83
C HIS A 34 -7.69 0.99 -12.95
N ARG A 35 -7.35 0.29 -11.86
CA ARG A 35 -7.23 -1.18 -11.85
C ARG A 35 -8.51 -1.88 -12.36
N SER A 36 -9.68 -1.32 -12.06
CA SER A 36 -10.97 -1.86 -12.52
C SER A 36 -11.12 -1.75 -14.04
N ARG A 37 -10.60 -0.67 -14.64
CA ARG A 37 -10.56 -0.50 -16.11
C ARG A 37 -9.60 -1.48 -16.77
N MET A 38 -8.45 -1.74 -16.15
CA MET A 38 -7.50 -2.75 -16.63
C MET A 38 -8.12 -4.14 -16.62
N THR A 39 -8.76 -4.55 -15.52
CA THR A 39 -9.46 -5.82 -15.40
C THR A 39 -10.57 -5.97 -16.46
N HIS A 40 -11.36 -4.91 -16.67
CA HIS A 40 -12.40 -4.89 -17.69
C HIS A 40 -11.83 -5.14 -19.10
N ASN A 41 -10.76 -4.42 -19.47
CA ASN A 41 -10.13 -4.57 -20.78
C ASN A 41 -9.51 -5.95 -20.99
N LEU A 42 -8.90 -6.55 -19.96
CA LEU A 42 -8.40 -7.93 -20.06
C LEU A 42 -9.56 -8.88 -20.36
N LEU A 43 -10.65 -8.78 -19.61
CA LEU A 43 -11.82 -9.62 -19.78
C LEU A 43 -12.46 -9.49 -21.18
N LEU A 44 -12.47 -8.29 -21.77
CA LEU A 44 -12.91 -8.08 -23.15
C LEU A 44 -11.99 -8.82 -24.15
N ASN A 45 -10.67 -8.64 -24.03
CA ASN A 45 -9.69 -9.21 -24.95
C ASN A 45 -9.59 -10.74 -24.84
N TYR A 46 -9.78 -11.31 -23.66
CA TYR A 46 -9.88 -12.76 -23.48
C TYR A 46 -11.21 -13.35 -24.01
N GLY A 47 -12.16 -12.52 -24.44
CA GLY A 47 -13.47 -12.95 -24.92
C GLY A 47 -14.40 -13.47 -23.82
N SER A 48 -14.05 -13.28 -22.54
CA SER A 48 -14.84 -13.73 -21.39
C SER A 48 -16.19 -13.02 -21.29
N TYR A 49 -16.30 -11.79 -21.82
CA TYR A 49 -17.56 -11.06 -21.93
C TYR A 49 -18.67 -11.83 -22.65
N ARG A 50 -18.33 -12.76 -23.56
CA ARG A 50 -19.30 -13.56 -24.32
C ARG A 50 -19.99 -14.63 -23.46
N LYS A 51 -19.46 -14.91 -22.26
CA LYS A 51 -19.92 -15.98 -21.37
C LYS A 51 -20.67 -15.47 -20.14
N MET A 52 -20.90 -14.16 -20.06
CA MET A 52 -21.58 -13.53 -18.93
C MET A 52 -22.37 -12.32 -19.39
N GLU A 53 -23.34 -11.89 -18.59
CA GLU A 53 -24.14 -10.71 -18.87
C GLU A 53 -23.48 -9.48 -18.24
N ILE A 54 -23.18 -8.45 -19.04
CA ILE A 54 -22.54 -7.22 -18.56
C ILE A 54 -23.60 -6.13 -18.38
N TYR A 55 -23.60 -5.50 -17.21
CA TYR A 55 -24.51 -4.43 -16.84
C TYR A 55 -23.74 -3.18 -16.42
N ARG A 56 -24.27 -2.02 -16.82
CA ARG A 56 -23.86 -0.75 -16.23
C ARG A 56 -24.63 -0.56 -14.91
N PRO A 57 -23.97 -0.38 -13.76
CA PRO A 57 -24.65 -0.17 -12.50
C PRO A 57 -25.37 1.18 -12.49
N HIS A 58 -26.48 1.27 -11.74
CA HIS A 58 -27.07 2.57 -11.43
C HIS A 58 -26.24 3.27 -10.36
N LYS A 59 -26.31 4.61 -10.31
CA LYS A 59 -25.75 5.36 -9.19
C LYS A 59 -26.64 5.14 -7.96
N ALA A 60 -26.08 4.54 -6.91
CA ALA A 60 -26.81 4.35 -5.66
C ALA A 60 -27.34 5.68 -5.11
N THR A 61 -28.60 5.70 -4.71
CA THR A 61 -29.22 6.88 -4.12
C THR A 61 -28.80 7.06 -2.67
N ALA A 62 -28.89 8.28 -2.14
CA ALA A 62 -28.64 8.53 -0.73
C ALA A 62 -29.51 7.63 0.17
N GLY A 63 -30.79 7.44 -0.19
CA GLY A 63 -31.71 6.58 0.56
C GLY A 63 -31.36 5.09 0.53
N GLU A 64 -30.64 4.61 -0.49
CA GLU A 64 -30.12 3.25 -0.51
C GLU A 64 -28.90 3.10 0.40
N MET A 65 -28.02 4.12 0.43
CA MET A 65 -26.80 4.12 1.26
C MET A 65 -27.12 4.31 2.75
N THR A 66 -28.16 5.08 3.08
CA THR A 66 -28.59 5.32 4.47
C THR A 66 -29.36 4.16 5.09
N LYS A 67 -29.56 3.05 4.36
CA LYS A 67 -30.02 1.79 4.96
C LYS A 67 -29.01 1.21 5.96
N TYR A 68 -27.75 1.61 5.85
CA TYR A 68 -26.67 1.22 6.76
C TYR A 68 -25.99 2.45 7.37
N HIS A 69 -25.58 3.41 6.54
CA HIS A 69 -24.88 4.60 7.02
C HIS A 69 -25.83 5.64 7.61
N SER A 70 -25.32 6.54 8.46
CA SER A 70 -26.12 7.64 8.97
C SER A 70 -26.47 8.66 7.88
N ASP A 71 -27.63 9.30 8.03
CA ASP A 71 -28.05 10.40 7.16
C ASP A 71 -27.05 11.56 7.17
N LYS A 72 -26.41 11.80 8.31
CA LYS A 72 -25.42 12.88 8.46
C LYS A 72 -24.17 12.59 7.64
N TYR A 73 -23.65 11.36 7.71
CA TYR A 73 -22.49 10.94 6.95
C TYR A 73 -22.74 10.99 5.43
N ILE A 74 -23.86 10.45 4.96
CA ILE A 74 -24.18 10.47 3.52
C ILE A 74 -24.41 11.90 3.01
N LYS A 75 -25.01 12.78 3.82
CA LYS A 75 -25.12 14.22 3.49
C LYS A 75 -23.76 14.90 3.43
N PHE A 76 -22.84 14.56 4.35
CA PHE A 76 -21.46 15.04 4.33
C PHE A 76 -20.74 14.59 3.05
N LEU A 77 -20.73 13.29 2.73
CA LEU A 77 -20.08 12.77 1.52
C LEU A 77 -20.63 13.40 0.23
N ARG A 78 -21.92 13.71 0.19
CA ARG A 78 -22.53 14.37 -0.97
C ARG A 78 -22.15 15.85 -1.11
N SER A 79 -21.71 16.48 -0.01
CA SER A 79 -21.46 17.93 0.03
C SER A 79 -19.97 18.27 -0.01
N ILE A 80 -19.12 17.39 0.51
CA ILE A 80 -17.68 17.58 0.58
C ILE A 80 -17.06 17.53 -0.82
N ARG A 81 -16.16 18.47 -1.08
CA ARG A 81 -15.40 18.61 -2.32
C ARG A 81 -14.04 19.23 -2.01
N PRO A 82 -13.03 19.10 -2.89
CA PRO A 82 -11.71 19.68 -2.65
C PRO A 82 -11.73 21.21 -2.41
N ASP A 83 -12.68 21.94 -3.01
CA ASP A 83 -12.81 23.41 -2.87
C ASP A 83 -13.32 23.87 -1.49
N ASN A 84 -14.06 23.02 -0.75
CA ASN A 84 -14.72 23.40 0.50
C ASN A 84 -14.16 22.67 1.75
N MET A 85 -13.07 21.92 1.63
CA MET A 85 -12.49 21.13 2.74
C MET A 85 -12.27 21.95 4.01
N SER A 86 -11.83 23.21 3.90
CA SER A 86 -11.57 24.08 5.05
C SER A 86 -12.81 24.33 5.92
N GLU A 87 -13.99 24.45 5.30
CA GLU A 87 -15.28 24.65 5.98
C GLU A 87 -15.74 23.39 6.73
N TYR A 88 -15.32 22.22 6.26
CA TYR A 88 -15.73 20.92 6.77
C TYR A 88 -14.72 20.27 7.72
N SER A 89 -13.66 20.97 8.12
CA SER A 89 -12.55 20.45 8.95
C SER A 89 -13.00 19.61 10.16
N LYS A 90 -14.04 20.05 10.89
CA LYS A 90 -14.58 19.31 12.05
C LYS A 90 -15.28 17.99 11.65
N GLN A 91 -16.04 18.01 10.56
CA GLN A 91 -16.76 16.83 10.07
C GLN A 91 -15.79 15.83 9.43
N MET A 92 -14.76 16.32 8.74
CA MET A 92 -13.66 15.51 8.21
C MET A 92 -12.97 14.71 9.30
N GLN A 93 -12.65 15.34 10.44
CA GLN A 93 -12.11 14.62 11.61
C GLN A 93 -13.12 13.60 12.18
N SER A 94 -14.38 13.98 12.34
CA SER A 94 -15.40 13.10 12.91
C SER A 94 -15.68 11.86 12.06
N PHE A 95 -15.72 12.02 10.74
CA PHE A 95 -16.00 10.95 9.78
C PHE A 95 -14.74 10.27 9.23
N ASN A 96 -13.56 10.66 9.76
CA ASN A 96 -12.27 10.14 9.36
C ASN A 96 -12.00 10.23 7.84
N VAL A 97 -12.26 11.40 7.26
CA VAL A 97 -12.00 11.74 5.86
C VAL A 97 -10.90 12.80 5.82
N GLY A 98 -9.83 12.55 5.08
CA GLY A 98 -8.63 13.40 5.07
C GLY A 98 -7.36 12.61 4.75
N GLU A 99 -6.64 12.15 5.77
CA GLU A 99 -5.32 11.52 5.59
C GLU A 99 -5.38 10.19 4.82
N ASP A 100 -6.00 9.16 5.41
CA ASP A 100 -6.03 7.81 4.82
C ASP A 100 -7.16 7.66 3.79
N CYS A 101 -8.17 8.53 3.87
CA CYS A 101 -9.33 8.57 2.99
C CYS A 101 -9.45 9.97 2.38
N PRO A 102 -8.67 10.28 1.32
CA PRO A 102 -8.61 11.63 0.77
C PRO A 102 -9.91 12.07 0.11
N VAL A 103 -10.15 13.39 0.14
CA VAL A 103 -11.24 14.02 -0.61
C VAL A 103 -10.75 14.28 -2.03
N PHE A 104 -11.49 13.78 -3.02
CA PHE A 104 -11.16 13.98 -4.43
C PHE A 104 -12.39 14.31 -5.26
N ASP A 105 -12.15 14.83 -6.47
CA ASP A 105 -13.20 15.18 -7.40
C ASP A 105 -14.00 13.94 -7.82
N GLY A 106 -15.30 13.97 -7.55
CA GLY A 106 -16.21 12.86 -7.83
C GLY A 106 -16.19 11.75 -6.78
N LEU A 107 -15.72 12.01 -5.55
CA LEU A 107 -15.74 11.06 -4.44
C LEU A 107 -17.12 10.42 -4.24
N PHE A 108 -18.17 11.24 -4.21
CA PHE A 108 -19.52 10.72 -3.99
C PHE A 108 -19.98 9.84 -5.16
N GLU A 109 -19.76 10.25 -6.40
CA GLU A 109 -20.10 9.47 -7.59
C GLU A 109 -19.34 8.14 -7.64
N PHE A 110 -18.08 8.12 -7.21
CA PHE A 110 -17.30 6.90 -7.05
C PHE A 110 -17.98 5.94 -6.07
N CYS A 111 -18.38 6.43 -4.88
CA CYS A 111 -19.12 5.65 -3.90
C CYS A 111 -20.46 5.15 -4.48
N GLN A 112 -21.20 6.00 -5.20
CA GLN A 112 -22.47 5.62 -5.81
C GLN A 112 -22.34 4.47 -6.82
N LEU A 113 -21.30 4.48 -7.65
CA LEU A 113 -21.06 3.42 -8.64
C LEU A 113 -20.61 2.12 -7.97
N SER A 114 -19.72 2.21 -6.97
CA SER A 114 -19.23 1.07 -6.20
C SER A 114 -20.39 0.37 -5.47
N THR A 115 -21.20 1.12 -4.73
CA THR A 115 -22.37 0.62 -3.99
C THR A 115 -23.47 0.14 -4.93
N GLY A 116 -23.76 0.88 -6.00
CA GLY A 116 -24.81 0.57 -6.97
C GLY A 116 -24.61 -0.78 -7.66
N GLY A 117 -23.37 -1.12 -8.04
CA GLY A 117 -23.06 -2.43 -8.61
C GLY A 117 -23.30 -3.58 -7.64
N SER A 118 -22.98 -3.40 -6.36
CA SER A 118 -23.20 -4.41 -5.32
C SER A 118 -24.69 -4.59 -5.00
N LEU A 119 -25.45 -3.49 -4.89
CA LEU A 119 -26.89 -3.53 -4.69
C LEU A 119 -27.62 -4.19 -5.87
N ALA A 120 -27.29 -3.78 -7.10
CA ALA A 120 -27.88 -4.37 -8.31
C ALA A 120 -27.56 -5.88 -8.40
N GLY A 121 -26.33 -6.28 -8.07
CA GLY A 121 -25.94 -7.68 -7.96
C GLY A 121 -26.79 -8.46 -6.95
N ALA A 122 -26.96 -7.91 -5.75
CA ALA A 122 -27.78 -8.51 -4.70
C ALA A 122 -29.26 -8.65 -5.09
N VAL A 123 -29.85 -7.62 -5.71
CA VAL A 123 -31.23 -7.69 -6.23
C VAL A 123 -31.40 -8.81 -7.25
N LYS A 124 -30.41 -8.97 -8.15
CA LYS A 124 -30.45 -9.99 -9.20
C LYS A 124 -30.33 -11.42 -8.66
N LEU A 125 -29.53 -11.59 -7.61
CA LEU A 125 -29.45 -12.85 -6.85
C LEU A 125 -30.76 -13.13 -6.12
N ASN A 126 -31.36 -12.14 -5.46
CA ASN A 126 -32.63 -12.29 -4.74
C ASN A 126 -33.79 -12.71 -5.65
N TRP A 127 -33.82 -12.20 -6.88
CA TRP A 127 -34.79 -12.61 -7.89
C TRP A 127 -34.42 -13.89 -8.66
N GLN A 128 -33.36 -14.59 -8.25
CA GLN A 128 -32.90 -15.84 -8.87
C GLN A 128 -32.65 -15.70 -10.39
N GLN A 129 -32.28 -14.50 -10.84
CA GLN A 129 -32.02 -14.21 -12.25
C GLN A 129 -30.58 -14.48 -12.67
N THR A 130 -29.70 -14.73 -11.70
CA THR A 130 -28.29 -15.07 -11.88
C THR A 130 -27.82 -15.97 -10.73
N ASP A 131 -26.83 -16.82 -10.98
CA ASP A 131 -26.21 -17.67 -9.95
C ASP A 131 -25.04 -16.95 -9.28
N MET A 132 -24.38 -16.05 -10.01
CA MET A 132 -23.27 -15.23 -9.53
C MET A 132 -23.43 -13.79 -10.01
N ALA A 133 -23.05 -12.84 -9.16
CA ALA A 133 -22.95 -11.42 -9.49
C ALA A 133 -21.54 -10.92 -9.12
N VAL A 134 -20.87 -10.25 -10.06
CA VAL A 134 -19.49 -9.80 -9.92
C VAL A 134 -19.44 -8.28 -10.04
N ASN A 135 -18.90 -7.60 -9.02
CA ASN A 135 -18.63 -6.17 -9.03
C ASN A 135 -17.20 -5.91 -8.53
N TRP A 136 -16.25 -5.74 -9.46
CA TRP A 136 -14.84 -5.47 -9.11
C TRP A 136 -14.58 -4.04 -8.64
N ALA A 137 -15.53 -3.12 -8.87
CA ALA A 137 -15.48 -1.77 -8.32
C ALA A 137 -15.91 -1.71 -6.85
N GLY A 138 -16.51 -2.79 -6.34
CA GLY A 138 -16.97 -2.93 -4.96
C GLY A 138 -15.84 -3.21 -3.95
N ARG A 139 -16.25 -3.75 -2.79
CA ARG A 139 -15.40 -4.18 -1.67
C ARG A 139 -14.51 -3.06 -1.12
N LEU A 140 -15.15 -2.09 -0.47
CA LEU A 140 -14.53 -1.03 0.33
C LEU A 140 -14.72 -1.34 1.82
N HIS A 141 -14.16 -2.45 2.30
CA HIS A 141 -14.19 -2.79 3.72
C HIS A 141 -12.98 -2.10 4.36
N CYS A 142 -13.25 -1.06 5.14
CA CYS A 142 -12.35 -0.54 6.15
C CYS A 142 -12.94 -0.99 7.49
N ASP A 143 -12.15 -1.56 8.39
CA ASP A 143 -12.66 -2.12 9.64
C ASP A 143 -13.35 -1.01 10.46
N GLU A 144 -14.66 -1.17 10.65
CA GLU A 144 -15.49 -0.25 11.44
C GLU A 144 -15.76 -0.96 12.78
N ASP A 145 -15.08 -0.52 13.85
CA ASP A 145 -15.31 -1.08 15.19
C ASP A 145 -16.69 -0.64 15.74
N GLU A 146 -17.49 -1.63 16.13
CA GLU A 146 -18.93 -1.52 16.43
C GLU A 146 -19.29 -0.89 17.78
N GLU A 147 -19.04 0.42 17.98
CA GLU A 147 -19.68 1.12 19.12
C GLU A 147 -20.48 2.38 18.73
N ASP A 148 -20.24 2.97 17.56
CA ASP A 148 -21.03 4.09 17.02
C ASP A 148 -20.91 4.16 15.49
N PRO A 149 -22.01 4.08 14.71
CA PRO A 149 -21.96 4.13 13.25
C PRO A 149 -21.43 5.45 12.69
N ASP A 150 -21.32 6.51 13.51
CA ASP A 150 -20.72 7.79 13.13
C ASP A 150 -19.26 7.93 13.56
N LYS A 151 -18.73 7.03 14.40
CA LYS A 151 -17.31 7.02 14.75
C LYS A 151 -16.57 6.13 13.75
N ARG A 152 -15.53 6.71 13.14
CA ARG A 152 -14.59 5.99 12.28
C ARG A 152 -13.20 6.22 12.87
N ILE A 153 -12.47 5.15 13.09
CA ILE A 153 -11.05 5.22 13.44
C ILE A 153 -10.22 5.13 12.16
N SER A 154 -9.13 5.88 12.10
CA SER A 154 -8.17 5.73 10.99
C SER A 154 -7.47 4.40 11.10
N ILE A 155 -7.00 3.86 9.97
CA ILE A 155 -6.21 2.62 9.95
C ILE A 155 -4.99 2.81 10.85
N ARG A 156 -4.32 3.96 10.75
CA ARG A 156 -3.20 4.32 11.64
C ARG A 156 -3.59 4.38 13.12
N ALA A 157 -4.81 4.80 13.44
CA ALA A 157 -5.28 4.87 14.82
C ALA A 157 -5.68 3.49 15.36
N SER A 158 -6.26 2.65 14.51
CA SER A 158 -6.57 1.24 14.82
C SER A 158 -5.27 0.45 15.05
N ASP A 159 -4.29 0.59 14.15
CA ASP A 159 -2.98 -0.07 14.27
C ASP A 159 -2.27 0.32 15.59
N LYS A 160 -2.43 1.56 16.07
CA LYS A 160 -1.89 2.00 17.37
C LYS A 160 -2.61 1.42 18.59
N GLN A 161 -3.88 1.04 18.45
CA GLN A 161 -4.64 0.39 19.53
C GLN A 161 -4.39 -1.13 19.56
N LEU A 162 -3.79 -1.67 18.49
CA LEU A 162 -3.34 -3.05 18.36
C LEU A 162 -1.86 -3.21 18.73
N ASP A 163 -1.32 -2.35 19.61
CA ASP A 163 -0.08 -2.69 20.30
C ASP A 163 -0.36 -3.95 21.12
N CYS A 164 0.30 -5.04 20.75
CA CYS A 164 0.33 -6.21 21.61
C CYS A 164 1.06 -5.79 22.89
N ASP A 165 0.44 -5.98 24.07
CA ASP A 165 1.04 -5.75 25.40
C ASP A 165 2.31 -6.61 25.68
N GLU A 166 2.89 -7.22 24.64
CA GLU A 166 4.04 -8.12 24.64
C GLU A 166 5.23 -7.56 23.82
N GLU A 167 5.29 -6.24 23.57
CA GLU A 167 6.60 -5.64 23.25
C GLU A 167 7.47 -5.69 24.52
N PHE A 168 8.25 -6.76 24.61
CA PHE A 168 9.43 -6.80 25.44
C PHE A 168 10.25 -5.54 25.15
N SER A 169 10.33 -4.69 26.16
CA SER A 169 11.35 -3.66 26.28
C SER A 169 12.69 -4.25 25.87
N ASP A 170 13.17 -3.91 24.68
CA ASP A 170 14.52 -4.21 24.23
C ASP A 170 15.45 -3.28 25.02
N SER A 171 15.58 -3.57 26.32
CA SER A 171 16.61 -2.97 27.13
C SER A 171 17.92 -3.53 26.60
N GLU A 172 18.68 -2.66 25.95
CA GLU A 172 20.10 -2.82 25.65
C GLU A 172 20.86 -3.08 26.97
N ASP A 173 20.82 -4.32 27.47
CA ASP A 173 21.68 -4.81 28.54
C ASP A 173 22.78 -5.65 27.88
N GLU A 174 23.80 -4.94 27.39
CA GLU A 174 25.10 -5.48 27.00
C GLU A 174 25.65 -6.28 28.19
N GLY A 175 25.38 -7.59 28.19
CA GLY A 175 25.76 -8.50 29.26
C GLY A 175 27.26 -8.59 29.48
N GLU A 176 27.79 -7.76 30.38
CA GLU A 176 29.00 -8.05 31.14
C GLU A 176 28.67 -9.12 32.20
N GLY A 177 28.57 -10.38 31.77
CA GLY A 177 28.11 -11.46 32.65
C GLY A 177 28.69 -12.81 32.29
N GLY A 178 29.95 -13.03 32.66
CA GLY A 178 30.75 -14.20 32.34
C GLY A 178 30.03 -15.56 32.37
N ARG A 179 30.13 -16.27 31.24
CA ARG A 179 29.80 -17.70 31.10
C ARG A 179 30.61 -18.51 32.11
N ARG A 180 30.05 -18.78 33.28
CA ARG A 180 30.63 -19.69 34.27
C ARG A 180 30.35 -21.14 33.85
N ASN A 181 31.34 -21.75 33.19
CA ASN A 181 31.43 -23.20 33.05
C ASN A 181 31.72 -23.80 34.43
N VAL A 182 30.78 -24.57 34.98
CA VAL A 182 31.01 -25.44 36.15
C VAL A 182 31.38 -26.82 35.63
N ALA A 183 32.69 -27.05 35.48
CA ALA A 183 33.25 -28.38 35.34
C ALA A 183 34.57 -28.41 36.13
N ASP A 184 34.50 -29.06 37.30
CA ASP A 184 35.62 -29.35 38.17
C ASP A 184 36.66 -30.24 37.48
N HIS A 185 37.92 -29.79 37.44
CA HIS A 185 39.05 -30.71 37.46
C HIS A 185 40.26 -30.12 38.19
N LYS A 186 40.70 -30.88 39.20
CA LYS A 186 41.79 -30.67 40.18
C LYS A 186 42.97 -29.78 39.73
N LYS A 187 43.37 -28.86 40.62
CA LYS A 187 44.64 -28.09 40.54
C LYS A 187 45.87 -29.01 40.58
N GLY A 188 46.61 -29.03 39.47
CA GLY A 188 48.01 -29.44 39.40
C GLY A 188 48.96 -28.28 39.75
N ARG A 189 50.12 -28.62 40.30
CA ARG A 189 51.06 -27.78 41.07
C ARG A 189 51.74 -26.64 40.28
N LYS A 190 51.98 -25.52 40.99
CA LYS A 190 52.70 -24.29 40.61
C LYS A 190 54.06 -24.52 39.92
N LYS A 191 54.41 -23.61 38.99
CA LYS A 191 55.78 -23.09 38.84
C LYS A 191 55.76 -21.63 38.36
N ALA A 192 56.54 -20.78 39.00
CA ALA A 192 56.74 -19.38 38.67
C ALA A 192 58.10 -19.20 38.00
N ARG A 193 58.24 -18.29 37.01
CA ARG A 193 59.42 -17.40 36.82
C ARG A 193 59.23 -16.37 35.68
N ILE A 194 59.20 -15.10 36.07
CA ILE A 194 59.91 -13.88 35.60
C ILE A 194 60.28 -13.73 34.10
N GLU A 195 59.97 -12.53 33.59
CA GLU A 195 60.39 -11.89 32.33
C GLU A 195 61.91 -11.82 32.14
N GLU A 196 62.37 -12.10 30.91
CA GLU A 196 63.37 -11.33 30.16
C GLU A 196 63.63 -12.09 28.85
N ASP A 197 63.26 -11.52 27.71
CA ASP A 197 64.25 -11.15 26.68
C ASP A 197 63.58 -10.54 25.45
N LYS A 198 63.78 -9.22 25.34
CA LYS A 198 63.75 -8.48 24.07
C LYS A 198 64.90 -9.00 23.21
N LYS A 199 64.59 -9.80 22.20
CA LYS A 199 65.29 -9.77 20.92
C LYS A 199 64.49 -10.56 19.90
N GLU A 200 64.54 -10.10 18.66
CA GLU A 200 63.98 -10.79 17.48
C GLU A 200 62.50 -10.60 17.22
N THR A 201 62.04 -9.36 17.04
CA THR A 201 61.13 -9.05 15.92
C THR A 201 61.09 -7.56 15.55
N GLU A 202 62.26 -6.90 15.47
CA GLU A 202 62.39 -5.61 14.74
C GLU A 202 62.78 -5.79 13.26
N ASP A 203 63.11 -7.02 12.82
CA ASP A 203 63.64 -7.27 11.46
C ASP A 203 62.62 -7.73 10.41
N LYS A 204 61.33 -7.38 10.54
CA LYS A 204 60.30 -7.72 9.52
C LYS A 204 59.43 -6.55 9.06
N LYS A 205 59.83 -5.30 9.32
CA LYS A 205 59.09 -4.10 8.90
C LYS A 205 59.89 -3.15 8.00
N ALA A 206 61.04 -3.56 7.47
CA ALA A 206 61.91 -2.69 6.68
C ALA A 206 62.65 -3.45 5.57
N ASP A 207 61.90 -4.12 4.69
CA ASP A 207 62.34 -4.70 3.40
C ASP A 207 61.04 -5.33 2.84
N VAL A 208 60.37 -4.95 1.76
CA VAL A 208 60.72 -4.32 0.49
C VAL A 208 59.43 -3.68 -0.02
N LYS A 209 59.21 -2.39 0.25
CA LYS A 209 58.13 -1.61 -0.39
C LYS A 209 58.59 -0.21 -0.79
N GLU A 210 59.87 -0.15 -1.16
CA GLU A 210 60.54 1.03 -1.70
C GLU A 210 61.51 0.56 -2.79
N GLU A 211 60.97 0.06 -3.91
CA GLU A 211 61.58 0.32 -5.20
C GLU A 211 60.61 1.18 -6.00
N ASP A 212 60.91 2.47 -5.89
CA ASP A 212 60.29 3.61 -6.50
C ASP A 212 60.72 3.71 -7.99
N LYS A 213 59.81 4.21 -8.83
CA LYS A 213 60.04 5.06 -10.03
C LYS A 213 61.14 4.70 -11.05
N TYR A 214 60.74 4.54 -12.32
CA TYR A 214 61.26 5.39 -13.43
C TYR A 214 60.41 5.27 -14.72
N LYS A 215 60.10 6.45 -15.33
CA LYS A 215 59.48 6.77 -16.65
C LYS A 215 57.96 6.58 -16.76
N ASP A 216 57.10 7.59 -16.73
CA ASP A 216 57.01 8.94 -17.32
C ASP A 216 56.64 9.03 -18.83
N ASN A 217 55.51 9.73 -19.04
CA ASN A 217 55.00 10.57 -20.13
C ASN A 217 54.65 10.08 -21.56
N SER A 218 53.36 10.17 -21.89
CA SER A 218 52.73 11.19 -22.79
C SER A 218 51.19 11.05 -22.64
N GLY A 219 50.36 12.06 -22.34
CA GLY A 219 50.17 13.36 -23.01
C GLY A 219 49.43 13.10 -24.34
N GLU A 220 48.16 13.43 -24.55
CA GLU A 220 47.63 14.80 -24.61
C GLU A 220 46.09 14.81 -24.78
N LYS A 221 45.43 15.80 -24.16
CA LYS A 221 44.03 16.23 -24.36
C LYS A 221 43.96 17.22 -25.54
N THR A 222 42.83 17.29 -26.23
CA THR A 222 42.31 18.60 -26.68
C THR A 222 40.78 18.63 -26.74
N ASP A 223 40.21 19.58 -26.00
CA ASP A 223 38.86 20.14 -26.12
C ASP A 223 38.71 20.95 -27.42
N SER A 224 37.48 21.18 -27.89
CA SER A 224 36.95 22.54 -28.16
C SER A 224 35.49 22.57 -28.64
N LYS A 225 34.75 23.51 -28.04
CA LYS A 225 33.38 23.96 -28.32
C LYS A 225 33.24 24.72 -29.66
N GLY A 226 32.04 24.66 -30.22
CA GLY A 226 31.26 25.88 -30.55
C GLY A 226 30.89 26.10 -32.02
N ALA A 227 29.59 26.16 -32.32
CA ALA A 227 28.97 27.20 -33.15
C ALA A 227 27.44 27.10 -33.09
N LYS A 228 26.79 28.27 -33.05
CA LYS A 228 25.35 28.54 -32.97
C LYS A 228 25.02 29.46 -34.16
N SER A 229 24.04 29.10 -34.98
CA SER A 229 23.31 29.94 -35.96
C SER A 229 22.25 29.03 -36.60
N GLU A 230 21.08 29.42 -37.06
CA GLU A 230 20.35 30.69 -37.12
C GLU A 230 18.87 30.33 -37.38
N GLN A 231 18.00 31.32 -37.16
CA GLN A 231 16.57 31.26 -37.41
C GLN A 231 16.23 31.02 -38.89
N LEU A 232 15.06 30.43 -39.16
CA LEU A 232 14.24 30.83 -40.30
C LEU A 232 12.76 30.56 -40.04
N SER A 233 11.99 31.60 -40.36
CA SER A 233 10.56 31.79 -40.19
C SER A 233 9.72 31.05 -41.24
N LYS A 234 8.53 30.66 -40.78
CA LYS A 234 7.23 30.41 -41.44
C LYS A 234 6.95 31.12 -42.79
N PRO A 235 5.89 30.75 -43.54
CA PRO A 235 4.68 29.99 -43.12
C PRO A 235 4.52 28.57 -43.67
#